data_AF-A0A327ZUK2-F1
#
_entry.id   AF-A0A327ZUK2-F1
#
_cell.length_a   1.000
_cell.length_b   1.000
_cell.length_c   1.000
_cell.angle_alpha   90.00
_cell.angle_beta   90.00
_cell.angle_gamma   90.00
#
_symmetry.space_group_name_H-M   'P 1'
#
loop_
_entity.id
_entity.type
_entity.pdbx_description
1 polymer ?
#
loop_
_entity_poly.entity_id
_entity_poly.type
_entity_poly.pdbx_seq_one_letter_code
_entity_poly.pdbx_strand_id
1 'polypeptide(L)'
;MDAYINFWKNAFNFKGRSNRTEFNMGFWPHILCIILVFTIGPMLGLPKLGFNLKTPLFEMLFDLNWQLYHLLIVVVFLIPLISLMMRRCNDLKIEGIHAMLIGFFPVCYTFYILLFAIMGQGLPGDVIWIEIIFYVIILLPIIYFFYMLCIFSFKKGSEY
;
A
#
# COMPACT_ATOMS: atom_id res chain seq x y z
N MET A 1 -15.16 -16.28 -9.55
CA MET A 1 -16.01 -15.77 -8.47
C MET A 1 -15.55 -16.30 -7.11
N ASP A 2 -15.45 -17.63 -6.95
CA ASP A 2 -15.13 -18.28 -5.66
C ASP A 2 -13.81 -17.83 -5.02
N ALA A 3 -12.77 -17.63 -5.83
CA ALA A 3 -11.48 -17.13 -5.35
C ALA A 3 -11.58 -15.73 -4.71
N TYR A 4 -12.39 -14.84 -5.27
CA TYR A 4 -12.61 -13.49 -4.73
C TYR A 4 -13.47 -13.53 -3.45
N ILE A 5 -14.45 -14.43 -3.40
CA ILE A 5 -15.24 -14.67 -2.17
C ILE A 5 -14.33 -15.21 -1.06
N ASN A 6 -13.44 -16.14 -1.38
CA ASN A 6 -12.49 -16.71 -0.41
C ASN A 6 -11.48 -15.67 0.10
N PHE A 7 -11.06 -14.74 -0.76
CA PHE A 7 -10.29 -13.57 -0.33
C PHE A 7 -11.02 -12.79 0.78
N TRP A 8 -12.29 -12.43 0.56
CA TRP A 8 -13.07 -11.66 1.53
C TRP A 8 -13.38 -12.43 2.81
N LYS A 9 -13.71 -13.72 2.71
CA LYS A 9 -13.90 -14.60 3.88
C LYS A 9 -12.69 -14.64 4.79
N ASN A 10 -11.50 -14.46 4.22
CA ASN A 10 -10.24 -14.46 4.94
C ASN A 10 -9.61 -13.06 5.05
N ALA A 11 -10.36 -11.98 4.85
CA ALA A 11 -9.79 -10.61 4.82
C ALA A 11 -9.02 -10.23 6.10
N PHE A 12 -9.40 -10.79 7.26
CA PHE A 12 -8.73 -10.57 8.54
C PHE A 12 -7.98 -11.81 9.06
N ASN A 13 -7.87 -12.85 8.23
CA ASN A 13 -7.22 -14.10 8.60
C ASN A 13 -5.77 -14.12 8.13
N PHE A 14 -4.85 -13.77 9.03
CA PHE A 14 -3.40 -13.77 8.76
C PHE A 14 -2.77 -15.17 8.81
N LYS A 15 -3.54 -16.19 9.21
CA LYS A 15 -3.12 -17.59 9.24
C LYS A 15 -3.64 -18.32 7.98
N GLY A 16 -2.97 -19.41 7.60
CA GLY A 16 -3.36 -20.23 6.45
C GLY A 16 -2.61 -19.88 5.16
N ARG A 17 -3.11 -20.36 4.03
CA ARG A 17 -2.46 -20.29 2.71
C ARG A 17 -3.38 -19.63 1.68
N SER A 18 -2.80 -18.85 0.78
CA SER A 18 -3.49 -18.30 -0.40
C SER A 18 -2.82 -18.84 -1.65
N ASN A 19 -3.58 -19.56 -2.46
CA ASN A 19 -3.08 -20.01 -3.76
C ASN A 19 -2.93 -18.83 -4.74
N ARG A 20 -2.30 -19.09 -5.89
CA ARG A 20 -2.04 -18.06 -6.92
C ARG A 20 -3.32 -17.39 -7.43
N THR A 21 -4.38 -18.17 -7.60
CA THR A 21 -5.64 -17.68 -8.16
C THR A 21 -6.35 -16.77 -7.16
N GLU A 22 -6.43 -17.15 -5.89
CA GLU A 22 -6.93 -16.30 -4.80
C GLU A 22 -6.11 -15.03 -4.67
N PHE A 23 -4.78 -15.14 -4.72
CA PHE A 23 -3.89 -13.98 -4.67
C PHE A 23 -4.18 -12.98 -5.80
N ASN A 24 -4.17 -13.43 -7.06
CA ASN A 24 -4.37 -12.54 -8.20
C ASN A 24 -5.78 -11.95 -8.24
N MET A 25 -6.80 -12.72 -7.84
CA MET A 25 -8.20 -12.25 -7.79
C MET A 25 -8.45 -11.28 -6.64
N GLY A 26 -7.74 -11.41 -5.52
CA GLY A 26 -7.79 -10.43 -4.43
C GLY A 26 -6.97 -9.19 -4.77
N PHE A 27 -5.69 -9.36 -5.11
CA PHE A 27 -4.72 -8.28 -5.21
C PHE A 27 -4.98 -7.31 -6.37
N TRP A 28 -5.06 -7.80 -7.61
CA TRP A 28 -5.12 -6.92 -8.79
C TRP A 28 -6.39 -6.06 -8.86
N PRO A 29 -7.59 -6.57 -8.58
CA PRO A 29 -8.78 -5.74 -8.52
C PRO A 29 -8.72 -4.66 -7.44
N HIS A 30 -8.09 -4.95 -6.28
CA HIS A 30 -7.91 -3.95 -5.24
C HIS A 30 -6.91 -2.88 -5.64
N ILE A 31 -5.80 -3.24 -6.27
CA ILE A 31 -4.85 -2.27 -6.84
C ILE A 31 -5.55 -1.40 -7.90
N LEU A 32 -6.34 -2.00 -8.78
CA LEU A 32 -7.11 -1.24 -9.76
C LEU A 32 -8.10 -0.28 -9.08
N CYS A 33 -8.83 -0.74 -8.06
CA CYS A 33 -9.74 0.11 -7.29
C CYS A 33 -8.99 1.26 -6.61
N ILE A 34 -7.83 1.01 -6.01
CA ILE A 34 -6.97 2.06 -5.44
C ILE A 34 -6.59 3.06 -6.54
N ILE A 35 -6.08 2.61 -7.68
CA ILE A 35 -5.71 3.51 -8.78
C ILE A 35 -6.92 4.35 -9.23
N LEU A 36 -8.09 3.75 -9.44
CA LEU A 36 -9.30 4.44 -9.86
C LEU A 36 -9.77 5.45 -8.82
N VAL A 37 -9.81 5.07 -7.54
CA VAL A 37 -10.20 5.95 -6.44
C VAL A 37 -9.27 7.15 -6.34
N PHE A 38 -7.96 6.94 -6.52
CA PHE A 38 -6.96 8.01 -6.40
C PHE A 38 -6.84 8.89 -7.65
N THR A 39 -7.16 8.39 -8.84
CA THR A 39 -7.06 9.13 -10.10
C THR A 39 -8.38 9.78 -10.51
N ILE A 40 -9.48 9.04 -10.45
CA ILE A 40 -10.82 9.46 -10.88
C ILE A 40 -11.57 10.12 -9.71
N GLY A 41 -11.41 9.65 -8.48
CA GLY A 41 -12.07 10.23 -7.31
C GLY A 41 -11.93 11.75 -7.21
N PRO A 42 -10.72 12.31 -7.35
CA PRO A 42 -10.49 13.75 -7.46
C PRO A 42 -11.30 14.47 -8.55
N MET A 43 -11.51 13.83 -9.70
CA MET A 43 -12.28 14.39 -10.82
C MET A 43 -13.78 14.42 -10.52
N LEU A 44 -14.24 13.55 -9.62
CA LEU A 44 -15.63 13.45 -9.16
C LEU A 44 -15.89 14.30 -7.90
N GLY A 45 -14.92 15.11 -7.47
CA GLY A 45 -15.05 15.96 -6.28
C GLY A 45 -14.83 15.20 -4.95
N LEU A 46 -14.35 13.96 -4.98
CA LEU A 46 -13.89 13.30 -3.75
C LEU A 46 -12.64 14.03 -3.21
N PRO A 47 -12.44 14.03 -1.88
CA PRO A 47 -11.23 14.59 -1.28
C PRO A 47 -9.99 14.02 -1.98
N LYS A 48 -9.18 14.91 -2.55
CA LYS A 48 -7.90 14.52 -3.16
C LYS A 48 -7.03 13.94 -2.09
N LEU A 49 -6.56 12.68 -2.26
CA LEU A 49 -5.55 12.14 -1.38
C LEU A 49 -4.20 12.82 -1.67
N GLY A 50 -4.02 14.00 -1.11
CA GLY A 50 -2.82 14.79 -1.16
C GLY A 50 -2.88 15.84 -0.06
N PHE A 51 -1.72 16.15 0.51
CA PHE A 51 -1.64 17.28 1.41
C PHE A 51 -1.96 18.52 0.59
N ASN A 52 -3.01 19.26 0.97
CA ASN A 52 -3.13 20.62 0.50
C ASN A 52 -1.96 21.37 1.13
N LEU A 53 -0.87 21.54 0.38
CA LEU A 53 0.37 22.16 0.88
C LEU A 53 0.16 23.60 1.37
N LYS A 54 -1.00 24.20 1.03
CA LYS A 54 -1.42 25.52 1.51
C LYS A 54 -2.16 25.46 2.84
N THR A 55 -2.59 24.28 3.27
CA THR A 55 -3.29 24.04 4.52
C THR A 55 -2.27 23.62 5.59
N PRO A 56 -2.27 24.26 6.78
CA PRO A 56 -1.41 23.85 7.87
C PRO A 56 -1.55 22.36 8.18
N LEU A 57 -0.42 21.69 8.46
CA LEU A 57 -0.41 20.26 8.81
C LEU A 57 -1.37 19.94 9.96
N PHE A 58 -1.46 20.83 10.95
CA PHE A 58 -2.38 20.71 12.07
C PHE A 58 -3.84 20.65 11.61
N GLU A 59 -4.26 21.55 10.72
CA GLU A 59 -5.64 21.57 10.21
C GLU A 59 -5.98 20.32 9.39
N MET A 60 -5.04 19.81 8.58
CA MET A 60 -5.24 18.54 7.87
C MET A 60 -5.34 17.33 8.80
N LEU A 61 -4.61 17.34 9.93
CA LEU A 61 -4.64 16.24 10.88
C LEU A 61 -5.99 16.12 11.60
N PHE A 62 -6.78 17.20 11.70
CA PHE A 62 -8.08 17.21 12.40
C PHE A 62 -9.30 17.30 11.46
N ASP A 63 -9.12 17.23 10.14
CA ASP A 63 -10.23 17.12 9.20
C ASP A 63 -10.89 15.74 9.33
N LEU A 64 -12.10 15.71 9.89
CA LEU A 64 -12.86 14.49 10.15
C LEU A 64 -13.20 13.71 8.86
N ASN A 65 -13.46 14.41 7.77
CA ASN A 65 -13.79 13.77 6.49
C ASN A 65 -12.55 13.08 5.91
N TRP A 66 -11.40 13.71 6.07
CA TRP A 66 -10.10 13.18 5.67
C TRP A 66 -9.71 11.93 6.48
N GLN A 67 -9.88 11.97 7.79
CA GLN A 67 -9.59 10.85 8.69
C GLN A 67 -10.48 9.63 8.42
N LEU A 68 -11.79 9.84 8.23
CA LEU A 68 -12.74 8.77 7.93
C LEU A 68 -12.40 8.07 6.61
N TYR A 69 -12.00 8.85 5.60
CA TYR A 69 -11.58 8.33 4.31
C TYR A 69 -10.29 7.49 4.41
N HIS A 70 -9.31 7.93 5.19
CA HIS A 70 -8.09 7.16 5.46
C HIS A 70 -8.39 5.86 6.21
N LEU A 71 -9.26 5.92 7.21
CA LEU A 71 -9.67 4.73 7.97
C LEU A 71 -10.33 3.70 7.05
N LEU A 72 -11.21 4.14 6.15
CA LEU A 72 -11.80 3.29 5.11
C LEU A 72 -10.74 2.65 4.21
N ILE A 73 -9.74 3.41 3.76
CA ILE A 73 -8.64 2.87 2.96
C ILE A 73 -7.88 1.78 3.72
N VAL A 74 -7.55 2.02 4.98
CA VAL A 74 -6.81 1.06 5.81
C VAL A 74 -7.62 -0.22 6.02
N VAL A 75 -8.89 -0.10 6.40
CA VAL A 75 -9.72 -1.25 6.77
C VAL A 75 -10.18 -2.05 5.55
N VAL A 76 -10.52 -1.39 4.44
CA VAL A 76 -11.10 -2.05 3.26
C VAL A 76 -10.02 -2.51 2.29
N PHE A 77 -8.90 -1.81 2.18
CA PHE A 77 -7.87 -2.12 1.21
C PHE A 77 -6.60 -2.67 1.85
N LEU A 78 -6.05 -1.97 2.84
CA LEU A 78 -4.71 -2.31 3.34
C LEU A 78 -4.71 -3.63 4.14
N ILE A 79 -5.60 -3.76 5.13
CA ILE A 79 -5.64 -4.95 6.00
C ILE A 79 -5.92 -6.24 5.18
N PRO A 80 -6.93 -6.28 4.29
CA PRO A 80 -7.19 -7.47 3.48
C PRO A 80 -6.04 -7.85 2.56
N LEU A 81 -5.34 -6.86 2.00
CA LEU A 81 -4.16 -7.09 1.15
C LEU A 81 -2.97 -7.64 1.95
N ILE A 82 -2.70 -7.10 3.14
CA ILE A 82 -1.64 -7.63 4.03
C ILE A 82 -1.97 -9.06 4.44
N SER A 83 -3.21 -9.32 4.84
CA SER A 83 -3.68 -10.65 5.19
C SER A 83 -3.49 -11.65 4.04
N LEU A 84 -3.88 -11.26 2.82
CA LEU A 84 -3.68 -12.05 1.60
C LEU A 84 -2.19 -12.33 1.33
N MET A 85 -1.34 -11.32 1.47
CA MET A 85 0.11 -11.45 1.26
C MET A 85 0.77 -12.35 2.31
N MET A 86 0.38 -12.27 3.58
CA MET A 86 0.88 -13.16 4.63
C MET A 86 0.49 -14.63 4.34
N ARG A 87 -0.76 -14.88 3.96
CA ARG A 87 -1.19 -16.22 3.53
C ARG A 87 -0.45 -16.68 2.26
N ARG A 88 -0.09 -15.75 1.38
CA ARG A 88 0.68 -16.07 0.18
C ARG A 88 2.13 -16.43 0.49
N CYS A 89 2.77 -15.72 1.42
CA CYS A 89 4.07 -16.07 1.98
C CYS A 89 4.07 -17.50 2.52
N ASN A 90 3.06 -17.84 3.35
CA ASN A 90 2.91 -19.20 3.89
C ASN A 90 2.79 -20.25 2.79
N ASP A 91 2.02 -19.97 1.73
CA ASP A 91 1.86 -20.90 0.60
C ASP A 91 3.16 -21.15 -0.17
N LEU A 92 4.03 -20.15 -0.22
CA LEU A 92 5.31 -20.19 -0.90
C LEU A 92 6.48 -20.59 0.01
N LYS A 93 6.23 -20.84 1.30
CA LYS A 93 7.24 -21.07 2.34
C LYS A 93 8.29 -19.94 2.42
N ILE A 94 7.80 -18.72 2.25
CA ILE A 94 8.58 -17.48 2.36
C ILE A 94 8.27 -16.84 3.72
N GLU A 95 9.24 -16.18 4.34
CA GLU A 95 9.03 -15.54 5.63
C GLU A 95 7.96 -14.44 5.58
N GLY A 96 7.14 -14.35 6.63
CA GLY A 96 6.05 -13.38 6.72
C GLY A 96 6.53 -11.92 6.73
N ILE A 97 7.79 -11.67 7.07
CA ILE A 97 8.40 -10.32 7.06
C ILE A 97 8.31 -9.65 5.69
N HIS A 98 8.36 -10.44 4.62
CA HIS A 98 8.26 -9.93 3.25
C HIS A 98 6.86 -9.38 2.93
N ALA A 99 5.80 -9.99 3.50
CA ALA A 99 4.44 -9.46 3.39
C ALA A 99 4.27 -8.16 4.20
N MET A 100 4.92 -8.06 5.37
CA MET A 100 4.90 -6.83 6.17
C MET A 100 5.65 -5.68 5.49
N LEU A 101 6.82 -5.95 4.89
CA LEU A 101 7.59 -4.94 4.16
C LEU A 101 6.80 -4.35 2.99
N ILE A 102 6.01 -5.19 2.31
CA ILE A 102 5.11 -4.74 1.26
C ILE A 102 3.93 -3.92 1.84
N GLY A 103 3.30 -4.42 2.91
CA GLY A 103 2.20 -3.72 3.59
C GLY A 103 2.61 -2.37 4.19
N PHE A 104 3.89 -2.20 4.51
CA PHE A 104 4.47 -0.97 5.06
C PHE A 104 4.83 0.06 3.98
N PHE A 105 4.84 -0.34 2.70
CA PHE A 105 5.17 0.56 1.59
C PHE A 105 4.30 1.83 1.53
N PRO A 106 2.97 1.78 1.70
CA PRO A 106 2.12 2.97 1.75
C PRO A 106 2.44 3.90 2.93
N VAL A 107 2.92 3.34 4.05
CA VAL A 107 3.34 4.13 5.22
C VAL A 107 4.62 4.89 4.88
N CYS A 108 5.64 4.21 4.33
CA CYS A 108 6.86 4.86 3.84
C CYS A 108 6.57 5.95 2.81
N TYR A 109 5.65 5.69 1.88
CA TYR A 109 5.22 6.66 0.88
C TYR A 109 4.53 7.88 1.51
N THR A 110 3.70 7.69 2.54
CA THR A 110 3.05 8.79 3.27
C THR A 110 4.09 9.67 3.98
N PHE A 111 5.07 9.05 4.65
CA PHE A 111 6.19 9.77 5.25
C PHE A 111 7.00 10.55 4.21
N TYR A 112 7.21 9.98 3.03
CA TYR A 112 7.89 10.67 1.93
C TYR A 112 7.14 11.92 1.47
N ILE A 113 5.84 11.83 1.19
CA ILE A 113 5.06 13.00 0.78
C ILE A 113 5.11 14.08 1.87
N LEU A 114 5.06 13.68 3.14
CA LEU A 114 5.14 14.61 4.27
C LEU A 114 6.50 15.32 4.33
N LEU A 115 7.61 14.61 4.10
CA LEU A 115 8.94 15.22 3.98
C LEU A 115 9.03 16.19 2.80
N PHE A 116 8.48 15.81 1.64
CA PHE A 116 8.48 16.66 0.44
C PHE A 116 7.62 17.92 0.63
N ALA A 117 6.50 17.81 1.35
CA ALA A 117 5.62 18.92 1.70
C ALA A 117 6.33 19.99 2.55
N ILE A 118 7.22 19.55 3.44
CA ILE A 118 8.01 20.44 4.31
C ILE A 118 9.18 21.07 3.53
N MET A 119 9.73 20.36 2.54
CA MET A 119 10.87 20.79 1.73
C MET A 119 10.63 22.08 0.92
N GLY A 120 9.39 22.33 0.50
CA GLY A 120 8.98 23.54 -0.22
C GLY A 120 8.86 24.81 0.65
N GLN A 121 9.15 24.71 1.96
CA GLN A 121 9.00 25.81 2.92
C GLN A 121 10.31 26.57 3.23
N GLY A 122 11.36 26.38 2.43
CA GLY A 122 12.54 27.25 2.46
C GLY A 122 13.74 26.79 3.31
N LEU A 123 13.94 25.48 3.48
CA LEU A 123 15.15 24.94 4.11
C LEU A 123 16.35 24.98 3.13
N PRO A 124 17.42 25.75 3.39
CA PRO A 124 18.55 25.88 2.48
C PRO A 124 19.61 24.80 2.74
N GLY A 125 19.83 23.91 1.77
CA GLY A 125 20.95 22.93 1.74
C GLY A 125 20.58 21.47 1.42
N ASP A 126 19.29 21.12 1.46
CA ASP A 126 18.85 19.72 1.70
C ASP A 126 18.50 18.87 0.47
N VAL A 127 18.53 19.43 -0.74
CA VAL A 127 17.98 18.74 -1.95
C VAL A 127 18.77 17.47 -2.31
N ILE A 128 20.10 17.49 -2.24
CA ILE A 128 20.95 16.36 -2.62
C ILE A 128 20.85 15.21 -1.60
N TRP A 129 20.80 15.51 -0.30
CA TRP A 129 20.63 14.49 0.75
C TRP A 129 19.25 13.85 0.71
N ILE A 130 18.21 14.63 0.38
CA ILE A 130 16.85 14.12 0.20
C ILE A 130 16.74 13.26 -1.05
N GLU A 131 17.45 13.58 -2.15
CA GLU A 131 17.53 12.70 -3.33
C GLU A 131 18.24 11.38 -3.02
N ILE A 132 19.33 11.38 -2.24
CA ILE A 132 20.01 10.14 -1.83
C ILE A 132 19.10 9.30 -0.91
N ILE A 133 18.44 9.93 0.04
CA ILE A 133 17.40 9.30 0.87
C ILE A 133 16.29 8.72 -0.01
N PHE A 134 15.85 9.44 -1.04
CA PHE A 134 14.85 8.99 -1.99
C PHE A 134 15.28 7.74 -2.76
N TYR A 135 16.50 7.72 -3.31
CA TYR A 135 17.01 6.56 -4.04
C TYR A 135 17.24 5.33 -3.13
N VAL A 136 17.77 5.50 -1.93
CA VAL A 136 18.11 4.35 -1.07
C VAL A 136 16.90 3.86 -0.26
N ILE A 137 16.08 4.75 0.29
CA ILE A 137 14.97 4.40 1.18
C ILE A 137 13.69 4.06 0.42
N ILE A 138 13.51 4.54 -0.82
CA ILE A 138 12.25 4.35 -1.54
C ILE A 138 12.44 3.47 -2.77
N LEU A 139 13.43 3.74 -3.62
CA LEU A 139 13.57 2.97 -4.87
C LEU A 139 13.89 1.50 -4.59
N LEU A 140 14.77 1.19 -3.63
CA LEU A 140 15.08 -0.21 -3.28
C LEU A 140 13.85 -0.96 -2.74
N PRO A 141 13.06 -0.42 -1.79
CA PRO A 141 11.78 -1.03 -1.42
C PRO A 141 10.76 -1.13 -2.55
N ILE A 142 10.71 -0.18 -3.48
CA ILE A 142 9.86 -0.27 -4.68
C ILE A 142 10.27 -1.45 -5.55
N ILE A 143 11.55 -1.56 -5.89
CA ILE A 143 12.07 -2.66 -6.71
C ILE A 143 11.81 -3.99 -6.01
N TYR A 144 12.07 -4.05 -4.71
CA TYR A 144 11.80 -5.23 -3.89
C TYR A 144 10.31 -5.59 -3.85
N PHE A 145 9.43 -4.60 -3.72
CA PHE A 145 7.98 -4.76 -3.79
C PHE A 145 7.56 -5.38 -5.12
N PHE A 146 8.01 -4.82 -6.26
CA PHE A 146 7.69 -5.39 -7.58
C PHE A 146 8.23 -6.81 -7.75
N TYR A 147 9.45 -7.07 -7.29
CA TYR A 147 10.04 -8.40 -7.28
C TYR A 147 9.15 -9.41 -6.51
N MET A 148 8.73 -9.05 -5.30
CA MET A 148 7.86 -9.91 -4.49
C MET A 148 6.46 -10.07 -5.11
N LEU A 149 5.90 -9.03 -5.73
CA LEU A 149 4.64 -9.14 -6.46
C LEU A 149 4.73 -10.13 -7.62
N CYS A 150 5.82 -10.11 -8.38
CA CYS A 150 6.06 -11.09 -9.43
C CYS A 150 6.10 -12.52 -8.85
N ILE A 151 6.82 -12.72 -7.73
CA ILE A 151 6.86 -14.01 -7.05
C ILE A 151 5.45 -14.46 -6.64
N PHE A 152 4.69 -13.59 -5.98
CA PHE A 152 3.35 -13.91 -5.50
C PHE A 152 2.37 -14.21 -6.64
N SER A 153 2.45 -13.46 -7.73
CA SER A 153 1.53 -13.56 -8.85
C SER A 153 1.80 -14.75 -9.77
N PHE A 154 3.06 -15.16 -9.92
CA PHE A 154 3.45 -16.16 -10.93
C PHE A 154 3.84 -17.52 -10.35
N LYS A 155 4.53 -17.56 -9.20
CA LYS A 155 5.05 -18.82 -8.63
C LYS A 155 3.88 -19.73 -8.23
N LYS A 156 3.93 -21.02 -8.59
CA LYS A 156 2.96 -22.00 -8.07
C LYS A 156 3.24 -22.24 -6.58
N GLY A 157 2.18 -22.47 -5.81
CA GLY A 157 2.28 -22.83 -4.40
C GLY A 157 3.06 -24.12 -4.20
N SER A 158 3.59 -24.33 -2.99
CA SER A 158 4.20 -25.60 -2.62
C SER A 158 3.13 -26.71 -2.67
N GLU A 159 3.29 -27.70 -3.56
CA GLU A 159 2.48 -28.92 -3.59
C GLU A 159 2.88 -29.84 -2.45
N TYR A 160 2.35 -29.57 -1.25
CA TYR A 160 2.32 -30.48 -0.10
C TYR A 160 1.13 -30.07 0.77
#